data_AF-A0A6P0I6M5-F1
#
_entry.id   AF-A0A6P0I6M5-F1
#
_cell.length_a   1.000
_cell.length_b   1.000
_cell.length_c   1.000
_cell.angle_alpha   90.00
_cell.angle_beta   90.00
_cell.angle_gamma   90.00
#
_symmetry.space_group_name_H-M   'P 1'
#
loop_
_entity.id
_entity.type
_entity.pdbx_description
1 polymer ?
#
loop_
_entity_poly.entity_id
_entity_poly.type
_entity_poly.pdbx_seq_one_letter_code
_entity_poly.pdbx_strand_id
1 'polypeptide(L)'
;MTLYSAQSPEKVLNLAHIINPVVVPESSDLFVAQPITFQTMKNAQTHAKGKVNVTLYSAQYPEDESIIPDGFVKTPNLETSVLDVGKFLVPRKLPLIKDIL
;
A
#
# COMPACT_ATOMS: atom_id res chain seq x y z
N MET A 1 9.25 38.91 34.25
CA MET A 1 9.38 37.45 34.32
C MET A 1 8.52 36.88 33.19
N THR A 2 9.12 36.68 32.02
CA THR A 2 8.41 36.29 30.79
C THR A 2 8.31 34.76 30.79
N LEU A 3 7.10 34.23 30.92
CA LEU A 3 6.82 32.80 30.87
C LEU A 3 6.99 32.32 29.42
N TYR A 4 8.05 31.56 29.15
CA TYR A 4 8.18 30.80 27.91
C TYR A 4 7.14 29.67 27.93
N SER A 5 6.09 29.79 27.12
CA SER A 5 5.21 28.66 26.83
C SER A 5 6.01 27.69 25.95
N ALA A 6 6.33 26.51 26.46
CA ALA A 6 6.88 25.43 25.65
C ALA A 6 5.81 25.05 24.60
N GLN A 7 6.07 25.33 23.33
CA GLN A 7 5.24 24.81 22.25
C GLN A 7 5.35 23.28 22.26
N SER A 8 4.20 22.60 22.33
CA SER A 8 4.11 21.17 22.13
C SER A 8 4.77 20.80 20.78
N PRO A 9 5.55 19.71 20.69
CA PRO A 9 6.14 19.32 19.42
C PRO A 9 5.04 19.13 18.38
N GLU A 10 5.27 19.66 17.18
CA GLU A 10 4.34 19.55 16.07
C GLU A 10 4.05 18.07 15.80
N LYS A 11 2.77 17.68 15.79
CA LYS A 11 2.37 16.29 15.63
C LYS A 11 2.73 15.83 14.21
N VAL A 12 3.77 15.01 14.10
CA VAL A 12 4.15 14.39 12.82
C VAL A 12 3.02 13.47 12.36
N LEU A 13 2.50 13.72 11.15
CA LEU A 13 1.48 12.89 10.52
C LEU A 13 2.07 11.51 10.18
N ASN A 14 1.36 10.44 10.56
CA ASN A 14 1.71 9.07 10.18
C ASN A 14 0.68 8.56 9.16
N LEU A 15 1.14 8.05 8.03
CA LEU A 15 0.32 7.52 6.95
C LEU A 15 0.72 6.07 6.65
N ALA A 16 -0.25 5.16 6.75
CA ALA A 16 -0.14 3.82 6.19
C ALA A 16 -0.70 3.86 4.76
N HIS A 17 0.12 3.56 3.75
CA HIS A 17 -0.32 3.43 2.37
C HIS A 17 -0.32 1.96 1.99
N ILE A 18 -1.51 1.38 1.85
CA ILE A 18 -1.70 -0.04 1.53
C ILE A 18 -2.01 -0.18 0.04
N ILE A 19 -1.36 -1.12 -0.64
CA ILE A 19 -1.65 -1.51 -2.02
C ILE A 19 -2.03 -2.99 -2.10
N ASN A 20 -2.76 -3.37 -3.15
CA ASN A 20 -2.97 -4.76 -3.52
C ASN A 20 -2.26 -5.02 -4.86
N PRO A 21 -1.01 -5.51 -4.83
CA PRO A 21 -0.28 -5.85 -6.05
C PRO A 21 -0.89 -7.08 -6.71
N VAL A 22 -0.70 -7.21 -8.02
CA VAL A 22 -1.24 -8.35 -8.79
C VAL A 22 -0.29 -8.74 -9.92
N VAL A 23 0.02 -10.02 -10.01
CA VAL A 23 0.74 -10.65 -11.12
C VAL A 23 -0.20 -10.68 -12.32
N VAL A 24 0.29 -10.16 -13.44
CA VAL A 24 -0.48 -10.02 -14.68
C VAL A 24 0.35 -10.53 -15.86
N PRO A 25 -0.29 -10.96 -16.96
CA PRO A 25 0.42 -11.30 -18.18
C PRO A 25 1.08 -10.05 -18.80
N GLU A 26 2.11 -10.25 -19.62
CA GLU A 26 2.83 -9.15 -20.31
C GLU A 26 1.92 -8.31 -21.22
N SER A 27 0.80 -8.87 -21.68
CA SER A 27 -0.21 -8.17 -22.47
C SER A 27 -1.04 -7.17 -21.66
N SER A 28 -0.95 -7.18 -20.33
CA SER A 28 -1.62 -6.22 -19.46
C SER A 28 -0.80 -4.95 -19.31
N ASP A 29 -1.45 -3.78 -19.39
CA ASP A 29 -0.82 -2.49 -19.08
C ASP A 29 -0.18 -2.47 -17.67
N LEU A 30 -0.75 -3.24 -16.73
CA LEU A 30 -0.23 -3.33 -15.37
C LEU A 30 1.15 -3.98 -15.30
N PHE A 31 1.54 -4.79 -16.30
CA PHE A 31 2.87 -5.39 -16.34
C PHE A 31 3.96 -4.31 -16.35
N VAL A 32 3.72 -3.20 -17.06
CA VAL A 32 4.63 -2.04 -17.13
C VAL A 32 4.30 -1.01 -16.05
N ALA A 33 3.02 -0.70 -15.84
CA ALA A 33 2.62 0.40 -14.98
C ALA A 33 2.85 0.13 -13.48
N GLN A 34 2.71 -1.12 -13.03
CA GLN A 34 2.76 -1.46 -11.60
C GLN A 34 4.19 -1.31 -11.02
N PRO A 35 5.27 -1.81 -11.67
CA PRO A 35 6.64 -1.56 -11.22
C PRO A 35 7.00 -0.07 -11.17
N ILE A 36 6.56 0.71 -12.16
CA ILE A 36 6.74 2.18 -12.19
C ILE A 36 6.01 2.82 -11.00
N THR A 37 4.78 2.38 -10.72
CA THR A 37 3.99 2.87 -9.59
C THR A 37 4.69 2.60 -8.27
N PHE A 38 5.22 1.39 -8.06
CA PHE A 38 5.97 1.06 -6.85
C PHE A 38 7.19 1.95 -6.64
N GLN A 39 7.99 2.14 -7.69
CA GLN A 39 9.17 3.00 -7.59
C GLN A 39 8.77 4.46 -7.32
N THR A 40 7.68 4.93 -7.93
CA THR A 40 7.13 6.26 -7.67
C THR A 40 6.74 6.42 -6.20
N MET A 41 6.08 5.42 -5.60
CA MET A 41 5.70 5.44 -4.18
C MET A 41 6.92 5.48 -3.25
N LYS A 42 7.98 4.71 -3.55
CA LYS A 42 9.25 4.75 -2.80
C LYS A 42 9.94 6.10 -2.90
N ASN A 43 9.93 6.71 -4.09
CA ASN A 43 10.48 8.06 -4.31
C ASN A 43 9.69 9.10 -3.49
N ALA A 44 8.35 9.01 -3.49
CA ALA A 44 7.49 9.90 -2.72
C ALA A 44 7.70 9.75 -1.20
N GLN A 45 7.80 8.51 -0.69
CA GLN A 45 8.13 8.23 0.72
C GLN A 45 9.47 8.89 1.10
N THR A 46 10.50 8.72 0.26
CA THR A 46 11.82 9.32 0.49
C THR A 46 11.76 10.85 0.50
N HIS A 47 11.03 11.44 -0.47
CA HIS A 47 10.85 12.88 -0.56
C HIS A 47 10.09 13.48 0.63
N ALA A 48 9.15 12.73 1.21
CA ALA A 48 8.34 13.17 2.36
C ALA A 48 9.06 13.05 3.72
N LYS A 49 10.25 12.43 3.76
CA LYS A 49 11.00 12.17 5.00
C LYS A 49 11.20 13.46 5.82
N GLY A 50 10.90 13.37 7.11
CA GLY A 50 11.00 14.49 8.05
C GLY A 50 9.79 15.44 8.06
N LYS A 51 8.83 15.25 7.14
CA LYS A 51 7.55 15.99 7.11
C LYS A 51 6.38 15.08 7.47
N VAL A 52 6.36 13.87 6.90
CA VAL A 52 5.33 12.85 7.12
C VAL A 52 6.02 11.49 7.24
N ASN A 53 5.57 10.70 8.21
CA ASN A 53 6.01 9.31 8.35
C ASN A 53 5.10 8.42 7.50
N VAL A 54 5.60 7.95 6.36
CA VAL A 54 4.84 7.07 5.46
C VAL A 54 5.38 5.65 5.58
N THR A 55 4.51 4.70 5.89
CA THR A 55 4.82 3.26 5.80
C THR A 55 4.05 2.67 4.61
N LEU A 56 4.78 2.03 3.71
CA LEU A 56 4.21 1.36 2.55
C LEU A 56 3.91 -0.09 2.93
N TYR A 57 2.67 -0.53 2.70
CA TYR A 57 2.20 -1.88 2.99
C TYR A 57 1.67 -2.54 1.72
N SER A 58 1.77 -3.87 1.64
CA SER A 58 1.05 -4.66 0.65
C SER A 58 0.05 -5.58 1.35
N ALA A 59 -1.18 -5.62 0.82
CA ALA A 59 -2.18 -6.63 1.11
C ALA A 59 -2.28 -7.51 -0.14
N GLN A 60 -1.65 -8.68 -0.11
CA GLN A 60 -1.45 -9.53 -1.28
C GLN A 60 -2.11 -10.90 -1.13
N TYR A 61 -2.32 -11.58 -2.25
CA TYR A 61 -2.53 -13.03 -2.25
C TYR A 61 -1.18 -13.77 -2.37
N PRO A 62 -1.11 -15.06 -2.02
CA PRO A 62 0.14 -15.83 -2.07
C PRO A 62 0.83 -15.82 -3.45
N GLU A 63 0.05 -15.86 -4.53
CA GLU A 63 0.57 -15.84 -5.90
C GLU A 63 1.26 -14.52 -6.28
N ASP A 64 0.92 -13.42 -5.61
CA ASP A 64 1.40 -12.07 -5.92
C ASP A 64 2.61 -11.66 -5.09
N GLU A 65 3.06 -12.51 -4.16
CA GLU A 65 4.14 -12.17 -3.23
C GLU A 65 5.48 -11.84 -3.91
N SER A 66 5.71 -12.46 -5.08
CA SER A 66 6.98 -12.39 -5.82
C SER A 66 7.25 -11.03 -6.45
N ILE A 67 6.21 -10.24 -6.71
CA ILE A 67 6.33 -8.92 -7.35
C ILE A 67 6.38 -7.76 -6.35
N ILE A 68 6.28 -8.05 -5.05
CA ILE A 68 6.31 -7.02 -4.00
C ILE A 68 7.76 -6.51 -3.86
N PRO A 69 8.01 -5.22 -4.06
CA PRO A 69 9.36 -4.69 -4.01
C PRO A 69 9.83 -4.46 -2.57
N ASP A 70 11.14 -4.48 -2.38
CA ASP A 70 11.78 -4.14 -1.12
C ASP A 70 11.33 -2.76 -0.60
N GLY A 71 11.14 -2.66 0.71
CA GLY A 71 10.69 -1.45 1.40
C GLY A 71 9.18 -1.41 1.66
N PHE A 72 8.42 -2.34 1.12
CA PHE A 72 7.02 -2.58 1.52
C PHE A 72 6.97 -3.57 2.69
N VAL A 73 6.11 -3.29 3.66
CA VAL A 73 5.76 -4.23 4.73
C VAL A 73 4.65 -5.14 4.21
N LYS A 74 4.96 -6.42 4.01
CA LYS A 74 3.96 -7.43 3.65
C LYS A 74 3.03 -7.70 4.83
N THR A 75 1.73 -7.48 4.67
CA THR A 75 0.74 -7.98 5.64
C THR A 75 0.60 -9.51 5.49
N PRO A 76 -0.10 -10.20 6.39
CA PRO A 76 -0.51 -11.58 6.12
C PRO A 76 -1.22 -11.69 4.76
N ASN A 77 -1.04 -12.83 4.10
CA ASN A 77 -1.69 -13.08 2.82
C ASN A 77 -3.21 -13.15 2.99
N LEU A 78 -3.92 -12.60 2.01
CA LEU A 78 -5.36 -12.68 1.91
C LEU A 78 -5.78 -14.08 1.47
N GLU A 79 -6.86 -14.58 2.07
CA GLU A 79 -7.44 -15.89 1.72
C GLU A 79 -8.81 -15.75 1.04
N THR A 80 -9.50 -14.63 1.25
CA THR A 80 -10.81 -14.34 0.67
C THR A 80 -10.81 -13.08 -0.17
N SER A 81 -11.69 -13.06 -1.16
CA SER A 81 -11.86 -11.97 -2.12
C SER A 81 -13.33 -11.62 -2.31
N VAL A 82 -13.58 -10.54 -3.05
CA VAL A 82 -14.95 -10.20 -3.48
C VAL A 82 -15.62 -11.33 -4.29
N LEU A 83 -14.85 -12.17 -4.98
CA LEU A 83 -15.39 -13.26 -5.80
C LEU A 83 -15.99 -14.41 -4.97
N ASP A 84 -15.62 -14.50 -3.69
CA ASP A 84 -16.15 -15.50 -2.76
C ASP A 84 -17.53 -15.09 -2.18
N VAL A 85 -17.87 -13.80 -2.28
CA VAL A 85 -19.10 -13.23 -1.71
C VAL A 85 -20.11 -12.79 -2.75
N GLY A 86 -19.74 -12.72 -4.03
CA GLY A 86 -20.61 -12.21 -5.08
C GLY A 86 -20.16 -12.51 -6.51
N LYS A 87 -21.05 -12.21 -7.46
CA LYS A 87 -20.79 -12.31 -8.90
C LYS A 87 -20.74 -10.91 -9.50
N PHE A 88 -19.74 -10.69 -10.35
CA PHE A 88 -19.50 -9.39 -10.97
C PHE A 88 -19.42 -9.53 -12.48
N LEU A 89 -19.77 -8.46 -13.21
CA LEU A 89 -19.66 -8.42 -14.67
C LEU A 89 -18.22 -8.67 -15.15
N VAL A 90 -17.24 -8.13 -14.40
CA VAL A 90 -15.82 -8.40 -14.61
C VAL A 90 -15.27 -9.05 -13.33
N PRO A 91 -14.93 -10.35 -13.34
CA PRO A 91 -14.49 -11.06 -12.15
C PRO A 91 -13.04 -10.71 -11.82
N ARG A 92 -12.83 -9.68 -11.00
CA ARG A 92 -11.51 -9.32 -10.47
C ARG A 92 -11.37 -9.80 -9.03
N LYS A 93 -10.26 -10.48 -8.72
CA LYS A 93 -9.93 -10.95 -7.38
C LYS A 93 -9.44 -9.78 -6.52
N LEU A 94 -10.38 -9.00 -5.99
CA LEU A 94 -10.09 -7.83 -5.15
C LEU A 94 -10.28 -8.18 -3.66
N PRO A 95 -9.46 -7.60 -2.75
CA PRO A 95 -9.61 -7.80 -1.31
C PRO A 95 -10.95 -7.30 -0.78
N LEU A 96 -11.42 -7.90 0.32
CA LEU A 96 -12.49 -7.32 1.12
C LEU A 96 -11.90 -6.28 2.09
N ILE A 97 -12.60 -5.15 2.30
CA ILE A 97 -12.13 -4.11 3.23
C ILE A 97 -11.95 -4.65 4.66
N LYS A 98 -12.82 -5.57 5.10
CA LYS A 98 -12.72 -6.23 6.40
C LYS A 98 -11.45 -7.06 6.61
N ASP A 99 -10.78 -7.44 5.51
CA ASP A 99 -9.54 -8.22 5.55
C ASP A 99 -8.31 -7.27 5.55
N ILE A 100 -8.53 -5.96 5.39
CA ILE A 100 -7.50 -4.90 5.36
C ILE A 100 -7.57 -3.98 6.61
N LEU A 101 -8.77 -3.66 7.11
CA LEU A 101 -9.05 -2.71 8.21
C LEU A 101 -9.80 -3.38 9.36
#